data_AF-A0A401PGE2-F1
#
_entry.id   AF-A0A401PGE2-F1
#
_cell.length_a   1.000
_cell.length_b   1.000
_cell.length_c   1.000
_cell.angle_alpha   90.00
_cell.angle_beta   90.00
_cell.angle_gamma   90.00
#
_symmetry.space_group_name_H-M   'P 1'
#
loop_
_entity.id
_entity.type
_entity.pdbx_description
1 polymer ?
#
loop_
_entity_poly.entity_id
_entity_poly.type
_entity_poly.pdbx_seq_one_letter_code
_entity_poly.pdbx_strand_id
1 'polypeptide(L)'
;MLRPDARCSRLDAILLRVMGLVWLGSFAKTSSDFSGYMSRVLKNYTEHACDGEYISLRCPHRTTISIQSSFYGRRAPSHQMCPSRYPQTFKDLEKEDLSCSAITSLQKMLDECQDRRNCQLLVNGRIFGTDPCPGTSKYLIVWYKCRPNEYKSKVACEDDKLRLNCKRSMVVAIYSAIFGRSQEGSLECPFRNVGAPAIDYTKRFLKYVINLYQLIKLITAYLMLN
;
A
#
# COMPACT_ATOMS: atom_id res chain seq x y z
N MET A 1 36.57 -6.49 32.10
CA MET A 1 37.26 -5.26 31.65
C MET A 1 38.17 -5.64 30.50
N LEU A 2 38.06 -5.00 29.33
CA LEU A 2 39.12 -4.88 28.33
C LEU A 2 38.66 -3.94 27.20
N ARG A 3 39.39 -2.82 27.04
CA ARG A 3 39.34 -1.89 25.90
C ARG A 3 40.18 -2.45 24.74
N PRO A 4 40.01 -1.89 23.53
CA PRO A 4 41.21 -1.51 22.77
C PRO A 4 41.16 -0.09 22.17
N ASP A 5 42.37 0.46 22.07
CA ASP A 5 42.76 1.80 21.61
C ASP A 5 42.51 2.07 20.11
N ALA A 6 42.32 3.35 19.81
CA ALA A 6 42.23 3.92 18.47
C ALA A 6 43.45 4.82 18.18
N ARG A 7 44.10 4.62 17.03
CA ARG A 7 44.91 5.67 16.38
C ARG A 7 45.14 5.37 14.90
N CYS A 8 44.75 6.29 14.02
CA CYS A 8 45.42 6.56 12.73
C CYS A 8 45.04 7.97 12.24
N SER A 9 45.88 8.55 11.40
CA SER A 9 46.35 9.94 11.49
C SER A 9 45.69 10.95 10.52
N ARG A 10 46.03 12.23 10.75
CA ARG A 10 45.60 13.50 10.09
C ARG A 10 45.69 13.53 8.56
N LEU A 11 44.74 14.25 7.93
CA LEU A 11 44.91 14.93 6.62
C LEU A 11 44.20 16.30 6.63
N ASP A 12 44.79 17.26 5.92
CA ASP A 12 44.72 18.73 6.10
C ASP A 12 43.44 19.47 5.66
N ALA A 13 43.23 20.65 6.26
CA ALA A 13 41.94 21.30 6.49
C ALA A 13 41.57 22.48 5.58
N ILE A 14 41.85 22.44 4.26
CA ILE A 14 41.59 23.60 3.36
C ILE A 14 40.45 23.37 2.35
N LEU A 15 40.06 22.11 2.05
CA LEU A 15 38.97 21.81 1.10
C LEU A 15 37.54 21.83 1.72
N LEU A 16 37.42 22.05 3.04
CA LEU A 16 36.15 21.95 3.78
C LEU A 16 35.19 23.14 3.62
N ARG A 17 35.61 24.27 3.04
CA ARG A 17 34.80 25.50 3.05
C ARG A 17 33.86 25.69 1.85
N VAL A 18 34.13 25.08 0.69
CA VAL A 18 33.26 25.25 -0.50
C VAL A 18 32.17 24.17 -0.60
N MET A 19 32.38 22.99 -0.02
CA MET A 19 31.40 21.90 0.02
C MET A 19 30.31 22.06 1.10
N GLY A 20 30.47 23.00 2.04
CA GLY A 20 29.56 23.16 3.18
C GLY A 20 28.17 23.72 2.84
N LEU A 21 28.04 24.54 1.79
CA LEU A 21 26.78 25.25 1.50
C LEU A 21 25.83 24.49 0.55
N VAL A 22 26.34 23.58 -0.28
CA VAL A 22 25.49 22.75 -1.16
C VAL A 22 25.01 21.46 -0.46
N TRP A 23 25.68 21.04 0.62
CA TRP A 23 25.45 19.74 1.26
C TRP A 23 24.39 19.74 2.38
N LEU A 24 24.07 20.87 3.01
CA LEU A 24 23.02 20.91 4.05
C LEU A 24 21.59 20.80 3.47
N GLY A 25 21.38 21.22 2.21
CA GLY A 25 20.07 21.16 1.56
C GLY A 25 19.64 19.76 1.09
N SER A 26 20.59 18.82 0.93
CA SER A 26 20.33 17.52 0.30
C SER A 26 20.13 16.37 1.31
N PHE A 27 20.65 16.51 2.53
CA PHE A 27 20.53 15.50 3.59
C PHE A 27 19.15 15.44 4.24
N ALA A 28 18.51 16.60 4.46
CA ALA A 28 17.15 16.66 5.01
C ALA A 28 16.10 16.06 4.06
N LYS A 29 16.37 16.04 2.75
CA LYS A 29 15.45 15.53 1.71
C LYS A 29 15.27 14.00 1.76
N THR A 30 16.28 13.25 2.19
CA THR A 30 16.29 11.78 2.08
C THR A 30 15.57 11.07 3.26
N SER A 31 15.58 11.65 4.47
CA SER A 31 14.82 11.12 5.61
C SER A 31 13.31 11.40 5.46
N SER A 32 12.95 12.57 4.93
CA SER A 32 11.57 12.89 4.56
C SER A 32 11.04 11.97 3.45
N ASP A 33 11.88 11.55 2.51
CA ASP A 33 11.47 10.68 1.40
C ASP A 33 11.09 9.26 1.85
N PHE A 34 11.77 8.67 2.84
CA PHE A 34 11.41 7.35 3.37
C PHE A 34 10.14 7.41 4.25
N SER A 35 10.02 8.42 5.09
CA SER A 35 8.79 8.67 5.87
C SER A 35 7.59 8.89 4.95
N GLY A 36 7.75 9.70 3.90
CA GLY A 36 6.73 9.92 2.87
C GLY A 36 6.44 8.70 1.99
N TYR A 37 7.41 7.79 1.80
CA TYR A 37 7.18 6.52 1.14
C TYR A 37 6.33 5.59 2.00
N MET A 38 6.68 5.40 3.28
CA MET A 38 5.90 4.56 4.21
C MET A 38 4.49 5.08 4.43
N SER A 39 4.32 6.41 4.56
CA SER A 39 3.00 7.04 4.61
C SER A 39 2.14 6.68 3.39
N ARG A 40 2.73 6.62 2.18
CA ARG A 40 2.02 6.22 0.95
C ARG A 40 1.70 4.73 0.90
N VAL A 41 2.63 3.86 1.30
CA VAL A 41 2.41 2.40 1.26
C VAL A 41 1.35 1.95 2.28
N LEU A 42 1.34 2.55 3.48
CA LEU A 42 0.42 2.17 4.55
C LEU A 42 -0.94 2.86 4.46
N LYS A 43 -1.10 3.84 3.57
CA LYS A 43 -2.35 4.57 3.37
C LYS A 43 -3.37 3.71 2.62
N ASN A 44 -4.63 3.83 3.04
CA ASN A 44 -5.77 3.36 2.26
C ASN A 44 -6.15 4.44 1.25
N TYR A 45 -6.34 4.03 0.00
CA TYR A 45 -6.74 4.90 -1.09
C TYR A 45 -8.18 4.62 -1.49
N THR A 46 -8.90 5.69 -1.82
CA THR A 46 -10.24 5.64 -2.39
C THR A 46 -10.22 6.50 -3.63
N GLU A 47 -10.50 5.89 -4.77
CA GLU A 47 -10.60 6.59 -6.06
C GLU A 47 -11.98 6.35 -6.65
N HIS A 48 -12.46 7.31 -7.43
CA HIS A 48 -13.75 7.20 -8.09
C HIS A 48 -13.69 7.79 -9.50
N ALA A 49 -14.61 7.33 -10.35
CA ALA A 49 -14.81 7.86 -11.70
C ALA A 49 -16.25 7.64 -12.13
N CYS A 50 -16.79 8.60 -12.89
CA CYS A 50 -18.13 8.49 -13.45
C CYS A 50 -18.14 7.60 -14.70
N ASP A 51 -19.33 7.17 -15.12
CA ASP A 51 -19.49 6.53 -16.43
C ASP A 51 -18.91 7.37 -17.56
N GLY A 52 -18.10 6.73 -18.41
CA GLY A 52 -17.40 7.35 -19.53
C GLY A 52 -16.09 8.05 -19.15
N GLU A 53 -15.69 8.04 -17.88
CA GLU A 53 -14.40 8.57 -17.43
C GLU A 53 -13.38 7.45 -17.21
N TYR A 54 -12.10 7.83 -17.17
CA TYR A 54 -11.02 6.92 -16.81
C TYR A 54 -10.76 6.97 -15.31
N ILE A 55 -10.75 5.81 -14.66
CA ILE A 55 -10.17 5.67 -13.32
C ILE A 55 -8.67 5.39 -13.44
N SER A 56 -7.85 6.00 -12.58
CA SER A 56 -6.39 5.82 -12.56
C SER A 56 -5.90 5.47 -11.15
N LEU A 57 -5.54 4.20 -10.92
CA LEU A 57 -4.95 3.73 -9.67
C LEU A 57 -3.44 3.68 -9.80
N ARG A 58 -2.71 4.25 -8.83
CA ARG A 58 -1.24 4.35 -8.89
C ARG A 58 -0.59 4.05 -7.56
N CYS A 59 0.36 3.13 -7.59
CA CYS A 59 1.22 2.82 -6.46
C CYS A 59 2.67 3.33 -6.66
N PRO A 60 3.35 3.73 -5.57
CA PRO A 60 4.78 4.06 -5.60
C PRO A 60 5.65 2.94 -6.17
N HIS A 61 6.89 3.26 -6.54
CA HIS A 61 7.87 2.26 -6.96
C HIS A 61 8.00 1.12 -5.94
N ARG A 62 8.15 -0.12 -6.43
CA ARG A 62 8.31 -1.35 -5.61
C ARG A 62 7.09 -1.74 -4.77
N THR A 63 5.95 -1.16 -5.09
CA THR A 63 4.65 -1.60 -4.58
C THR A 63 3.69 -1.85 -5.73
N THR A 64 2.67 -2.65 -5.47
CA THR A 64 1.58 -2.96 -6.40
C THR A 64 0.24 -2.71 -5.75
N ILE A 65 -0.77 -2.52 -6.58
CA ILE A 65 -2.16 -2.31 -6.18
C ILE A 65 -2.69 -3.61 -5.55
N SER A 66 -3.31 -3.45 -4.39
CA SER A 66 -4.09 -4.48 -3.72
C SER A 66 -5.50 -3.96 -3.56
N ILE A 67 -6.42 -4.44 -4.41
CA ILE A 67 -7.83 -4.10 -4.31
C ILE A 67 -8.38 -4.66 -3.00
N GLN A 68 -9.10 -3.84 -2.24
CA GLN A 68 -9.75 -4.24 -0.99
C GLN A 68 -11.24 -4.43 -1.21
N SER A 69 -11.85 -3.52 -1.96
CA SER A 69 -13.26 -3.56 -2.34
C SER A 69 -13.49 -2.66 -3.55
N SER A 70 -14.59 -2.85 -4.23
CA SER A 70 -15.07 -1.88 -5.22
C SER A 70 -16.59 -1.88 -5.29
N PHE A 71 -17.10 -0.80 -5.85
CA PHE A 71 -18.51 -0.57 -6.05
C PHE A 71 -18.71 0.07 -7.43
N TYR A 72 -19.63 -0.46 -8.21
CA TYR A 72 -20.09 0.19 -9.44
C TYR A 72 -21.62 0.26 -9.41
N GLY A 73 -22.18 1.45 -9.52
CA GLY A 73 -23.62 1.66 -9.39
C GLY A 73 -23.95 3.10 -9.01
N ARG A 74 -25.05 3.30 -8.30
CA ARG A 74 -25.42 4.58 -7.70
C ARG A 74 -25.96 4.39 -6.29
N ARG A 75 -25.44 5.19 -5.35
CA ARG A 75 -25.89 5.28 -3.94
C ARG A 75 -26.11 6.72 -3.47
N ALA A 76 -25.67 7.69 -4.27
CA ALA A 76 -25.85 9.11 -4.03
C ALA A 76 -26.60 9.73 -5.23
N PRO A 77 -27.48 10.72 -4.99
CA PRO A 77 -28.17 11.44 -6.05
C PRO A 77 -27.21 12.05 -7.08
N SER A 78 -27.63 12.13 -8.34
CA SER A 78 -26.80 12.64 -9.45
C SER A 78 -26.31 14.07 -9.26
N HIS A 79 -27.10 14.93 -8.60
CA HIS A 79 -26.69 16.30 -8.28
C HIS A 79 -25.51 16.37 -7.30
N GLN A 80 -25.25 15.32 -6.52
CA GLN A 80 -24.13 15.26 -5.58
C GLN A 80 -22.91 14.58 -6.19
N MET A 81 -23.12 13.56 -7.04
CA MET A 81 -22.04 12.79 -7.63
C MET A 81 -22.41 12.27 -9.01
N CYS A 82 -21.52 12.54 -9.98
CA CYS A 82 -21.66 12.13 -11.37
C CYS A 82 -23.02 12.56 -11.97
N PRO A 83 -23.22 13.88 -12.18
CA PRO A 83 -24.45 14.39 -12.75
C PRO A 83 -24.68 13.80 -14.14
N SER A 84 -25.95 13.56 -14.46
CA SER A 84 -26.32 13.08 -15.79
C SER A 84 -25.92 14.11 -16.85
N ARG A 85 -25.43 13.64 -18.00
CA ARG A 85 -25.18 14.49 -19.17
C ARG A 85 -26.46 14.92 -19.88
N TYR A 86 -27.58 14.27 -19.58
CA TYR A 86 -28.90 14.66 -20.10
C TYR A 86 -29.62 15.58 -19.11
N PRO A 87 -30.38 16.58 -19.61
CA PRO A 87 -31.24 17.41 -18.78
C PRO A 87 -32.19 16.50 -17.99
N GLN A 88 -32.08 16.53 -16.67
CA GLN A 88 -32.99 15.77 -15.81
C GLN A 88 -34.14 16.67 -15.38
N THR A 89 -35.35 16.14 -15.47
CA THR A 89 -36.54 16.75 -14.88
C THR A 89 -36.57 16.46 -13.39
N PHE A 90 -37.26 17.28 -12.58
CA PHE A 90 -37.46 16.99 -11.15
C PHE A 90 -38.03 15.58 -10.87
N LYS A 91 -38.87 15.04 -11.78
CA LYS A 91 -39.40 13.67 -11.72
C LYS A 91 -38.35 12.57 -11.95
N ASP A 92 -37.26 12.88 -12.66
CA ASP A 92 -36.19 11.92 -12.94
C ASP A 92 -35.26 11.79 -11.73
N LEU A 93 -35.02 12.90 -11.02
CA LEU A 93 -34.29 12.91 -9.75
C LEU A 93 -35.00 12.10 -8.65
N GLU A 94 -36.34 12.13 -8.59
CA GLU A 94 -37.12 11.32 -7.64
C GLU A 94 -37.12 9.82 -7.97
N LYS A 95 -36.82 9.45 -9.22
CA LYS A 95 -36.80 8.05 -9.70
C LYS A 95 -35.40 7.42 -9.73
N GLU A 96 -34.38 8.10 -9.23
CA GLU A 96 -33.03 7.54 -9.21
C GLU A 96 -32.95 6.33 -8.27
N ASP A 97 -32.57 5.18 -8.83
CA ASP A 97 -32.30 4.00 -8.03
C ASP A 97 -30.95 4.14 -7.30
N LEU A 98 -31.02 4.47 -6.01
CA LEU A 98 -29.87 4.57 -5.10
C LEU A 98 -29.47 3.23 -4.47
N SER A 99 -30.17 2.14 -4.79
CA SER A 99 -29.86 0.79 -4.33
C SER A 99 -29.12 -0.06 -5.38
N CYS A 100 -28.86 0.54 -6.54
CA CYS A 100 -28.24 -0.12 -7.66
C CYS A 100 -26.73 -0.39 -7.46
N SER A 101 -26.32 -1.65 -7.60
CA SER A 101 -24.92 -2.05 -7.53
C SER A 101 -24.60 -3.29 -8.38
N ALA A 102 -23.47 -3.28 -9.07
CA ALA A 102 -22.98 -4.42 -9.83
C ALA A 102 -22.12 -5.33 -8.94
N ILE A 103 -22.56 -6.58 -8.79
CA ILE A 103 -21.92 -7.60 -7.95
C ILE A 103 -20.51 -7.97 -8.48
N THR A 104 -20.34 -7.91 -9.79
CA THR A 104 -19.10 -8.20 -10.53
C THR A 104 -18.01 -7.12 -10.38
N SER A 105 -18.32 -5.97 -9.77
CA SER A 105 -17.41 -4.83 -9.67
C SER A 105 -16.05 -5.25 -9.08
N LEU A 106 -16.07 -5.97 -7.96
CA LEU A 106 -14.86 -6.38 -7.26
C LEU A 106 -14.00 -7.32 -8.11
N GLN A 107 -14.63 -8.35 -8.69
CA GLN A 107 -13.93 -9.30 -9.54
C GLN A 107 -13.28 -8.59 -10.72
N LYS A 108 -14.01 -7.67 -11.38
CA LYS A 108 -13.46 -6.92 -12.50
C LYS A 108 -12.25 -6.07 -12.12
N MET A 109 -12.31 -5.40 -10.97
CA MET A 109 -11.17 -4.60 -10.49
C MET A 109 -9.97 -5.46 -10.08
N LEU A 110 -10.22 -6.65 -9.53
CA LEU A 110 -9.16 -7.62 -9.26
C LEU A 110 -8.50 -8.07 -10.57
N ASP A 111 -9.27 -8.47 -11.57
CA ASP A 111 -8.73 -8.97 -12.84
C ASP A 111 -7.93 -7.91 -13.60
N GLU A 112 -8.39 -6.65 -13.59
CA GLU A 112 -7.76 -5.57 -14.35
C GLU A 112 -6.58 -4.93 -13.62
N CYS A 113 -6.68 -4.71 -12.30
CA CYS A 113 -5.75 -3.84 -11.58
C CYS A 113 -4.91 -4.53 -10.52
N GLN A 114 -5.30 -5.71 -10.03
CA GLN A 114 -4.56 -6.39 -8.97
C GLN A 114 -3.11 -6.63 -9.41
N ASP A 115 -2.18 -6.40 -8.49
CA ASP A 115 -0.75 -6.65 -8.68
C ASP A 115 -0.07 -5.80 -9.77
N ARG A 116 -0.78 -4.82 -10.33
CA ARG A 116 -0.20 -3.79 -11.19
C ARG A 116 0.30 -2.60 -10.37
N ARG A 117 1.28 -1.86 -10.88
CA ARG A 117 1.72 -0.59 -10.26
C ARG A 117 0.87 0.60 -10.69
N ASN A 118 0.45 0.58 -11.95
CA ASN A 118 -0.40 1.59 -12.58
C ASN A 118 -1.53 0.85 -13.29
N CYS A 119 -2.76 1.22 -12.98
CA CYS A 119 -3.95 0.69 -13.65
C CYS A 119 -4.79 1.87 -14.14
N GLN A 120 -5.18 1.84 -15.41
CA GLN A 120 -6.08 2.81 -15.99
C GLN A 120 -7.18 2.06 -16.75
N LEU A 121 -8.43 2.37 -16.42
CA LEU A 121 -9.60 1.66 -16.94
C LEU A 121 -10.68 2.67 -17.32
N LEU A 122 -11.26 2.51 -18.51
CA LEU A 122 -12.43 3.29 -18.91
C LEU A 122 -13.68 2.71 -18.23
N VAL A 123 -14.31 3.50 -17.37
CA VAL A 123 -15.52 3.08 -16.64
C VAL A 123 -16.70 3.08 -17.59
N ASN A 124 -17.28 1.89 -17.80
CA ASN A 124 -18.50 1.72 -18.57
C ASN A 124 -19.31 0.54 -18.03
N GLY A 125 -20.64 0.58 -18.16
CA GLY A 125 -21.48 -0.50 -17.64
C GLY A 125 -21.17 -1.88 -18.23
N ARG A 126 -20.73 -1.94 -19.49
CA ARG A 126 -20.49 -3.20 -20.22
C ARG A 126 -19.35 -4.02 -19.62
N ILE A 127 -18.31 -3.37 -19.09
CA ILE A 127 -17.17 -4.08 -18.47
C ILE A 127 -17.52 -4.69 -17.11
N PHE A 128 -18.64 -4.28 -16.50
CA PHE A 128 -19.15 -4.83 -15.25
C PHE A 128 -20.31 -5.83 -15.49
N GLY A 129 -20.55 -6.25 -16.73
CA GLY A 129 -21.58 -7.26 -17.04
C GLY A 129 -22.97 -6.64 -17.23
N THR A 130 -24.01 -7.34 -16.77
CA THR A 130 -25.40 -6.88 -16.89
C THR A 130 -25.60 -5.59 -16.10
N ASP A 131 -26.18 -4.57 -16.73
CA ASP A 131 -26.42 -3.29 -16.08
C ASP A 131 -27.45 -3.45 -14.94
N PRO A 132 -27.06 -3.16 -13.68
CA PRO A 132 -27.96 -3.29 -12.53
C PRO A 132 -29.08 -2.24 -12.51
N CYS A 133 -28.93 -1.11 -13.20
CA CYS A 133 -29.95 -0.06 -13.32
C CYS A 133 -29.80 0.67 -14.66
N PRO A 134 -30.47 0.17 -15.72
CA PRO A 134 -30.47 0.82 -17.03
C PRO A 134 -31.05 2.24 -16.95
N GLY A 135 -30.39 3.19 -17.61
CA GLY A 135 -30.85 4.59 -17.66
C GLY A 135 -30.44 5.45 -16.46
N THR A 136 -29.90 4.87 -15.39
CA THR A 136 -29.27 5.61 -14.30
C THR A 136 -27.77 5.76 -14.58
N SER A 137 -27.27 7.00 -14.56
CA SER A 137 -25.83 7.29 -14.60
C SER A 137 -25.14 6.61 -13.41
N LYS A 138 -24.05 5.87 -13.59
CA LYS A 138 -23.37 5.18 -12.49
C LYS A 138 -21.97 5.75 -12.27
N TYR A 139 -21.36 5.33 -11.17
CA TYR A 139 -19.99 5.63 -10.84
C TYR A 139 -19.30 4.43 -10.20
N LEU A 140 -18.00 4.34 -10.47
CA LEU A 140 -17.11 3.37 -9.85
C LEU A 140 -16.45 4.01 -8.63
N ILE A 141 -16.41 3.29 -7.52
CA ILE A 141 -15.54 3.58 -6.37
C ILE A 141 -14.66 2.37 -6.13
N VAL A 142 -13.36 2.60 -5.96
CA VAL A 142 -12.38 1.56 -5.68
C VAL A 142 -11.63 1.89 -4.41
N TRP A 143 -11.65 0.96 -3.46
CA TRP A 143 -10.85 1.02 -2.25
C TRP A 143 -9.65 0.10 -2.42
N TYR A 144 -8.44 0.65 -2.38
CA TYR A 144 -7.21 -0.12 -2.57
C TYR A 144 -6.09 0.32 -1.64
N LYS A 145 -5.07 -0.53 -1.53
CA LYS A 145 -3.82 -0.24 -0.83
C LYS A 145 -2.64 -0.53 -1.75
N CYS A 146 -1.48 0.02 -1.42
CA CYS A 146 -0.24 -0.35 -2.09
C CYS A 146 0.50 -1.38 -1.24
N ARG A 147 0.71 -2.58 -1.79
CA ARG A 147 1.45 -3.66 -1.12
C ARG A 147 2.89 -3.71 -1.63
N PRO A 148 3.89 -3.86 -0.75
CA PRO A 148 5.27 -4.11 -1.16
C PRO A 148 5.38 -5.39 -2.01
N ASN A 149 6.17 -5.32 -3.08
CA ASN A 149 6.45 -6.48 -3.93
C ASN A 149 7.33 -7.51 -3.18
N GLU A 150 8.20 -7.01 -2.31
CA GLU A 150 9.13 -7.80 -1.50
C GLU A 150 8.89 -7.51 -0.02
N TYR A 151 8.56 -8.55 0.75
CA TYR A 151 8.46 -8.48 2.21
C TYR A 151 8.96 -9.79 2.83
N LYS A 152 9.47 -9.72 4.05
CA LYS A 152 9.79 -10.90 4.86
C LYS A 152 8.68 -11.14 5.86
N SER A 153 8.36 -12.41 6.11
CA SER A 153 7.43 -12.79 7.16
C SER A 153 8.17 -13.50 8.29
N LYS A 154 7.81 -13.20 9.54
CA LYS A 154 8.25 -13.95 10.71
C LYS A 154 7.07 -14.22 11.64
N VAL A 155 7.10 -15.39 12.27
CA VAL A 155 6.16 -15.84 13.29
C VAL A 155 6.91 -15.93 14.61
N ALA A 156 6.23 -15.61 15.71
CA ALA A 156 6.70 -15.85 17.07
C ALA A 156 5.52 -16.37 17.90
N CYS A 157 5.76 -17.41 18.69
CA CYS A 157 4.72 -17.99 19.53
C CYS A 157 4.43 -17.07 20.74
N GLU A 158 3.44 -17.46 21.52
CA GLU A 158 3.22 -16.83 22.82
C GLU A 158 4.48 -16.96 23.68
N ASP A 159 4.80 -15.92 24.45
CA ASP A 159 6.00 -15.77 25.29
C ASP A 159 7.38 -15.75 24.57
N ASP A 160 7.42 -16.00 23.26
CA ASP A 160 8.63 -15.86 22.45
C ASP A 160 8.98 -14.39 22.12
N LYS A 161 10.29 -14.11 22.05
CA LYS A 161 10.82 -12.81 21.60
C LYS A 161 11.06 -12.80 20.08
N LEU A 162 10.24 -12.05 19.35
CA LEU A 162 10.44 -11.85 17.91
C LEU A 162 11.65 -10.95 17.61
N ARG A 163 12.74 -11.54 17.10
CA ARG A 163 13.95 -10.80 16.69
C ARG A 163 13.92 -10.42 15.20
N LEU A 164 13.87 -9.13 14.90
CA LEU A 164 13.94 -8.59 13.54
C LEU A 164 15.35 -8.11 13.25
N ASN A 165 16.03 -8.79 12.32
CA ASN A 165 17.39 -8.42 11.90
C ASN A 165 17.37 -7.96 10.46
N CYS A 166 18.10 -6.89 10.21
CA CYS A 166 18.36 -6.29 8.91
C CYS A 166 19.87 -6.36 8.64
N LYS A 167 20.27 -6.52 7.38
CA LYS A 167 21.69 -6.37 7.02
C LYS A 167 22.12 -4.91 7.24
N ARG A 168 23.42 -4.63 7.28
CA ARG A 168 23.92 -3.24 7.33
C ARG A 168 23.23 -2.41 6.23
N SER A 169 22.81 -1.20 6.58
CA SER A 169 22.12 -0.25 5.68
C SER A 169 20.68 -0.60 5.29
N MET A 170 19.99 -1.43 6.08
CA MET A 170 18.56 -1.72 5.91
C MET A 170 17.74 -1.26 7.13
N VAL A 171 16.51 -0.79 6.89
CA VAL A 171 15.54 -0.40 7.93
C VAL A 171 14.39 -1.41 7.95
N VAL A 172 13.91 -1.75 9.14
CA VAL A 172 12.69 -2.55 9.32
C VAL A 172 11.48 -1.63 9.24
N ALA A 173 10.55 -1.90 8.32
CA ALA A 173 9.24 -1.28 8.31
C ALA A 173 8.15 -2.35 8.39
N ILE A 174 7.30 -2.28 9.41
CA ILE A 174 6.23 -3.24 9.65
C ILE A 174 5.05 -2.88 8.74
N TYR A 175 4.71 -3.77 7.81
CA TYR A 175 3.59 -3.59 6.88
C TYR A 175 2.29 -4.16 7.43
N SER A 176 2.37 -5.31 8.09
CA SER A 176 1.24 -5.96 8.74
C SER A 176 1.75 -6.78 9.92
N ALA A 177 1.02 -6.71 11.02
CA ALA A 177 1.23 -7.51 12.21
C ALA A 177 -0.14 -7.97 12.70
N ILE A 178 -0.24 -9.23 13.09
CA ILE A 178 -1.48 -9.84 13.57
C ILE A 178 -1.12 -10.62 14.83
N PHE A 179 -2.05 -10.72 15.79
CA PHE A 179 -1.90 -11.53 17.00
C PHE A 179 -3.12 -12.45 17.13
N GLY A 180 -2.91 -13.75 17.37
CA GLY A 180 -3.96 -14.77 17.43
C GLY A 180 -3.50 -16.12 16.87
N ARG A 181 -4.44 -17.05 16.66
CA ARG A 181 -4.17 -18.45 16.26
C ARG A 181 -5.07 -18.87 15.09
N SER A 182 -4.52 -19.51 14.06
CA SER A 182 -5.30 -20.21 13.03
C SER A 182 -5.71 -21.61 13.49
N GLN A 183 -6.81 -22.14 12.95
CA GLN A 183 -7.23 -23.54 13.16
C GLN A 183 -6.13 -24.56 12.81
N GLU A 184 -5.34 -24.29 11.78
CA GLU A 184 -4.24 -25.16 11.33
C GLU A 184 -2.91 -24.93 12.07
N GLY A 185 -2.83 -23.92 12.96
CA GLY A 185 -1.56 -23.45 13.54
C GLY A 185 -0.60 -22.90 12.47
N SER A 186 0.70 -22.85 12.79
CA SER A 186 1.78 -22.76 11.79
C SER A 186 2.81 -23.86 12.09
N LEU A 187 3.69 -24.17 11.12
CA LEU A 187 4.79 -25.10 11.36
C LEU A 187 5.68 -24.64 12.53
N GLU A 188 5.86 -23.33 12.69
CA GLU A 188 6.61 -22.72 13.78
C GLU A 188 5.86 -22.74 15.13
N CYS A 189 4.52 -22.63 15.15
CA CYS A 189 3.69 -22.67 16.36
C CYS A 189 2.55 -23.71 16.21
N PRO A 190 2.84 -25.01 16.41
CA PRO A 190 1.87 -26.08 16.18
C PRO A 190 0.79 -26.17 17.28
N PHE A 191 -0.36 -26.73 16.91
CA PHE A 191 -1.47 -27.00 17.83
C PHE A 191 -1.21 -28.28 18.64
N ARG A 192 -1.30 -28.22 19.99
CA ARG A 192 -1.42 -29.40 20.86
C ARG A 192 -2.89 -29.50 21.32
N ASN A 193 -3.62 -30.55 20.92
CA ASN A 193 -5.00 -30.83 21.36
C ASN A 193 -5.05 -31.25 22.85
N VAL A 194 -6.11 -31.03 23.63
CA VAL A 194 -7.51 -31.47 23.43
C VAL A 194 -8.54 -30.51 24.06
N GLY A 195 -9.60 -30.13 23.33
CA GLY A 195 -10.92 -29.82 23.94
C GLY A 195 -11.54 -28.43 23.76
N ALA A 196 -10.94 -27.48 23.04
CA ALA A 196 -11.55 -26.15 22.85
C ALA A 196 -12.23 -26.03 21.47
N PRO A 197 -13.48 -25.51 21.38
CA PRO A 197 -14.14 -25.30 20.11
C PRO A 197 -13.37 -24.28 19.26
N ALA A 198 -13.23 -24.58 17.98
CA ALA A 198 -12.55 -23.75 17.00
C ALA A 198 -13.35 -22.47 16.73
N ILE A 199 -13.10 -21.42 17.51
CA ILE A 199 -13.56 -20.07 17.22
C ILE A 199 -12.52 -19.45 16.28
N ASP A 200 -12.96 -19.19 15.05
CA ASP A 200 -12.16 -18.65 13.94
C ASP A 200 -11.77 -17.19 14.19
N TYR A 201 -10.52 -16.87 14.56
CA TYR A 201 -9.94 -15.52 14.38
C TYR A 201 -8.39 -15.49 14.36
N THR A 202 -7.87 -14.91 13.26
CA THR A 202 -6.59 -14.19 13.05
C THR A 202 -5.23 -14.87 13.35
N LYS A 203 -4.44 -15.06 12.28
CA LYS A 203 -3.10 -15.66 12.23
C LYS A 203 -1.95 -14.69 12.63
N ARG A 204 -1.01 -15.04 13.54
CA ARG A 204 0.18 -14.21 13.87
C ARG A 204 1.29 -14.24 12.81
N PHE A 205 1.25 -13.29 11.87
CA PHE A 205 2.33 -13.04 10.92
C PHE A 205 2.80 -11.60 11.05
N LEU A 206 4.11 -11.40 11.25
CA LEU A 206 4.71 -10.10 11.05
C LEU A 206 5.31 -10.05 9.64
N LYS A 207 4.64 -9.34 8.74
CA LYS A 207 5.15 -9.02 7.41
C LYS A 207 5.84 -7.67 7.47
N TYR A 208 7.11 -7.63 7.10
CA TYR A 208 7.92 -6.41 7.12
C TYR A 208 8.70 -6.24 5.83
N VAL A 209 8.87 -4.99 5.42
CA VAL A 209 9.63 -4.62 4.23
C VAL A 209 11.09 -4.45 4.64
N ILE A 210 11.98 -4.96 3.80
CA ILE A 210 13.42 -4.73 3.90
C ILE A 210 13.87 -4.03 2.64
N ASN A 211 14.37 -2.81 2.77
CA ASN A 211 14.76 -2.01 1.61
C ASN A 211 16.27 -2.09 1.34
N LEU A 212 16.65 -2.47 0.11
CA LEU A 212 18.04 -2.59 -0.40
C LEU A 212 18.56 -1.29 -1.06
N TYR A 213 17.70 -0.28 -1.27
CA TYR A 213 17.95 0.85 -2.19
C TYR A 213 18.88 1.96 -1.67
N GLN A 214 19.29 1.93 -0.40
CA GLN A 214 20.19 2.94 0.14
C GLN A 214 21.68 2.66 -0.14
N LEU A 215 22.06 1.46 -0.58
CA LEU A 215 23.48 1.16 -0.79
C LEU A 215 24.04 1.66 -2.13
N ILE A 216 23.25 1.75 -3.21
CA ILE A 216 23.78 2.28 -4.49
C ILE A 216 24.11 3.78 -4.37
N LYS A 217 23.34 4.53 -3.56
CA LYS A 217 23.62 5.95 -3.27
C LYS A 217 24.76 6.16 -2.26
N LEU A 218 24.93 5.24 -1.30
CA LEU A 218 26.05 5.29 -0.36
C LEU A 218 27.36 4.80 -0.97
N ILE A 219 27.33 3.92 -1.96
CA ILE A 219 28.54 3.49 -2.71
C ILE A 219 29.04 4.62 -3.60
N THR A 220 28.16 5.39 -4.26
CA THR A 220 28.60 6.60 -4.98
C THR A 220 29.03 7.70 -4.01
N ALA A 221 28.45 7.83 -2.82
CA ALA A 221 28.94 8.76 -1.80
C ALA A 221 30.30 8.33 -1.18
N TYR A 222 30.52 7.03 -0.97
CA TYR A 222 31.74 6.46 -0.40
C TYR A 222 32.91 6.42 -1.40
N LEU A 223 32.62 6.18 -2.69
CA LEU A 223 33.59 6.32 -3.79
C LEU A 223 33.89 7.78 -4.17
N MET A 224 33.15 8.75 -3.63
CA MET A 224 33.42 10.19 -3.73
C MET A 224 34.00 10.77 -2.42
N LEU A 225 34.16 9.91 -1.39
CA LEU A 225 34.77 10.20 -0.08
C LEU A 225 36.11 9.45 0.12
N ASN A 226 36.64 8.81 -0.94
CA ASN A 226 38.03 8.35 -1.09
C ASN A 226 38.56 8.85 -2.43
#